data_AF-A0A291GXA5-F1
#
_entry.id   AF-A0A291GXA5-F1
#
_cell.length_a   1.000
_cell.length_b   1.000
_cell.length_c   1.000
_cell.angle_alpha   90.00
_cell.angle_beta   90.00
_cell.angle_gamma   90.00
#
_symmetry.space_group_name_H-M   'P 1'
#
loop_
_entity.id
_entity.type
_entity.pdbx_description
1 polymer ?
#
loop_
_entity_poly.entity_id
_entity_poly.type
_entity_poly.pdbx_seq_one_letter_code
_entity_poly.pdbx_strand_id
1 'polypeptide(L)'
;MTQGQRFNPPPNWPEPPHDGWTPPADFSPGHAWGPVPAGWRLWLPGGSTDRGTAPLQASEDVPASGARPRRRVEQYPVAVLNPGMWAENHLQGEDYGFPPAPARTDRPRLRLGMTIGVTALGFIVAAATAILFVQLVDFGINDLTRVLSEAAGSLGQADLGAEDTASTPVHG
;
A
#
# COMPACT_ATOMS: atom_id res chain seq x y z
N MET A 1 64.10 7.59 22.05
CA MET A 1 64.19 8.06 20.65
C MET A 1 62.79 8.47 20.18
N THR A 2 62.38 9.71 20.40
CA THR A 2 61.08 10.31 19.98
C THR A 2 61.28 11.28 18.81
N GLN A 3 62.27 11.03 17.96
CA GLN A 3 62.52 11.84 16.76
C GLN A 3 61.33 11.63 15.80
N GLY A 4 60.46 12.64 15.69
CA GLY A 4 59.29 12.62 14.80
C GLY A 4 58.00 12.08 15.41
N GLN A 5 57.78 12.18 16.73
CA GLN A 5 56.48 11.89 17.36
C GLN A 5 55.95 13.13 18.11
N ARG A 6 54.67 13.45 17.93
CA ARG A 6 53.96 14.55 18.63
C ARG A 6 53.33 14.03 19.91
N PHE A 7 53.53 14.75 21.01
CA PHE A 7 52.88 14.47 22.29
C PHE A 7 51.39 14.86 22.26
N ASN A 8 50.52 13.96 22.72
CA ASN A 8 49.05 14.08 22.71
C ASN A 8 48.48 13.84 24.13
N PRO A 9 48.46 14.86 25.00
CA PRO A 9 47.96 14.71 26.37
C PRO A 9 46.44 14.50 26.41
N PRO A 10 45.93 13.62 27.31
CA PRO A 10 44.52 13.51 27.62
C PRO A 10 43.86 14.83 28.04
N PRO A 11 42.53 15.01 27.88
CA PRO A 11 41.84 16.26 28.24
C PRO A 11 41.91 16.62 29.73
N ASN A 12 42.12 15.64 30.60
CA ASN A 12 42.24 15.83 32.05
C ASN A 12 43.69 16.09 32.51
N TRP A 13 44.63 16.20 31.58
CA TRP A 13 46.03 16.52 31.87
C TRP A 13 46.31 18.01 31.64
N PRO A 14 47.32 18.59 32.30
CA PRO A 14 47.73 19.95 32.01
C PRO A 14 48.20 20.09 30.57
N GLU A 15 47.94 21.27 29.99
CA GLU A 15 48.38 21.61 28.64
C GLU A 15 49.92 21.70 28.58
N PRO A 16 50.57 21.23 27.50
CA PRO A 16 52.01 21.34 27.34
C PRO A 16 52.46 22.81 27.28
N PRO A 17 53.71 23.12 27.65
CA PRO A 17 54.20 24.50 27.68
C PRO A 17 54.16 25.24 26.32
N HIS A 18 54.24 24.52 25.21
CA HIS A 18 54.15 25.06 23.85
C HIS A 18 53.76 23.97 22.86
N ASP A 19 53.25 24.39 21.70
CA ASP A 19 52.95 23.50 20.59
C ASP A 19 54.20 22.76 20.11
N GLY A 20 54.08 21.44 19.95
CA GLY A 20 55.20 20.59 19.56
C GLY A 20 56.20 20.30 20.68
N TRP A 21 55.88 20.65 21.93
CA TRP A 21 56.70 20.27 23.08
C TRP A 21 56.96 18.77 23.09
N THR A 22 58.24 18.43 23.23
CA THR A 22 58.70 17.05 23.38
C THR A 22 59.17 16.87 24.82
N PRO A 23 58.59 15.94 25.58
CA PRO A 23 59.02 15.73 26.95
C PRO A 23 60.48 15.24 27.01
N PRO A 24 61.19 15.56 28.12
CA PRO A 24 62.47 14.95 28.44
C PRO A 24 62.42 13.42 28.44
N ALA A 25 63.57 12.77 28.25
CA ALA A 25 63.64 11.29 28.17
C ALA A 25 63.21 10.59 29.47
N ASP A 26 63.29 11.29 30.59
CA ASP A 26 62.92 10.87 31.95
C ASP A 26 61.51 11.34 32.38
N PHE A 27 60.73 11.89 31.45
CA PHE A 27 59.38 12.35 31.74
C PHE A 27 58.46 11.21 32.19
N SER A 28 57.80 11.43 33.32
CA SER A 28 56.72 10.59 33.83
C SER A 28 55.55 11.48 34.23
N PRO A 29 54.29 11.10 33.88
CA PRO A 29 53.13 11.85 34.34
C PRO A 29 53.06 11.83 35.87
N GLY A 30 52.87 13.00 36.48
CA GLY A 30 52.74 13.10 37.93
C GLY A 30 51.53 12.33 38.44
N HIS A 31 51.59 11.82 39.68
CA HIS A 31 50.49 11.05 40.29
C HIS A 31 49.14 11.80 40.36
N ALA A 32 49.18 13.14 40.34
CA ALA A 32 47.98 13.99 40.29
C ALA A 32 47.34 14.10 38.89
N TRP A 33 48.07 13.72 37.84
CA TRP A 33 47.57 13.71 36.47
C TRP A 33 46.89 12.36 36.29
N GLY A 34 45.56 12.36 36.21
CA GLY A 34 44.77 11.14 36.25
C GLY A 34 45.23 10.06 35.26
N PRO A 35 44.78 8.80 35.42
CA PRO A 35 45.24 7.71 34.57
C PRO A 35 44.97 8.00 33.08
N VAL A 36 45.85 7.48 32.24
CA VAL A 36 45.66 7.51 30.78
C VAL A 36 44.41 6.68 30.44
N PRO A 37 43.41 7.23 29.71
CA PRO A 37 42.24 6.47 29.31
C PRO A 37 42.57 5.26 28.44
N ALA A 38 41.75 4.21 28.52
CA ALA A 38 41.91 3.03 27.70
C ALA A 38 41.90 3.38 26.19
N GLY A 39 42.88 2.87 25.45
CA GLY A 39 43.02 3.13 24.01
C GLY A 39 43.67 4.47 23.64
N TRP A 40 44.03 5.31 24.62
CA TRP A 40 44.66 6.60 24.36
C TRP A 40 46.12 6.45 23.90
N ARG A 41 46.50 7.13 22.82
CA ARG A 41 47.87 7.17 22.29
C ARG A 41 48.51 8.52 22.63
N LEU A 42 49.43 8.51 23.59
CA LEU A 42 50.21 9.68 24.00
C LEU A 42 51.17 10.18 22.90
N TRP A 43 51.54 9.30 21.97
CA TRP A 43 52.50 9.58 20.92
C TRP A 43 51.85 9.35 19.56
N LEU A 44 51.76 10.44 18.79
CA LEU A 44 51.27 10.43 17.42
C LEU A 44 52.47 10.53 16.47
N PRO A 45 52.48 9.83 15.32
CA PRO A 45 53.48 10.06 14.28
C PRO A 45 53.49 11.54 13.87
N GLY A 46 54.66 12.17 13.85
CA GLY A 46 54.87 13.59 13.54
C GLY A 46 54.88 13.91 12.04
N GLY A 47 54.41 12.99 11.21
CA GLY A 47 54.05 13.30 9.83
C GLY A 47 52.76 14.12 9.84
N SER A 48 52.67 15.07 8.92
CA SER A 48 51.45 15.79 8.52
C SER A 48 50.19 15.02 8.89
N THR A 49 49.23 15.73 9.49
CA THR A 49 47.81 15.36 9.41
C THR A 49 47.45 15.11 7.95
N ASP A 50 47.79 13.92 7.45
CA ASP A 50 46.85 13.20 6.64
C ASP A 50 45.70 13.05 7.62
N ARG A 51 44.70 13.91 7.46
CA ARG A 51 43.34 13.62 7.91
C ARG A 51 42.98 12.36 7.15
N GLY A 52 43.56 11.23 7.57
CA GLY A 52 43.11 9.92 7.22
C GLY A 52 41.65 9.96 7.63
N THR A 53 40.81 10.01 6.62
CA THR A 53 39.37 10.12 6.70
C THR A 53 38.96 9.28 7.90
N ALA A 54 38.38 9.90 8.94
CA ALA A 54 37.93 9.15 10.10
C ALA A 54 37.13 7.95 9.57
N PRO A 55 37.25 6.72 10.12
CA PRO A 55 36.50 5.57 9.58
C PRO A 55 35.00 5.87 9.42
N LEU A 56 34.50 6.79 10.26
CA LEU A 56 33.17 7.37 10.19
C LEU A 56 32.97 8.29 8.96
N GLN A 57 33.91 9.18 8.61
CA GLN A 57 33.85 9.97 7.38
C GLN A 57 33.94 9.11 6.11
N ALA A 58 34.67 7.99 6.14
CA ALA A 58 34.67 7.03 5.03
C ALA A 58 33.34 6.27 4.89
N SER A 59 32.54 6.22 5.96
CA SER A 59 31.16 5.70 5.96
C SER A 59 30.10 6.78 5.74
N GLU A 60 30.41 8.07 5.89
CA GLU A 60 29.46 9.17 5.63
C GLU A 60 29.08 9.25 4.14
N ASP A 61 29.96 8.80 3.25
CA ASP A 61 29.70 8.67 1.80
C ASP A 61 28.88 7.41 1.44
N VAL A 62 28.64 6.52 2.40
CA VAL A 62 27.80 5.33 2.23
C VAL A 62 26.57 5.47 3.13
N PRO A 63 25.47 6.05 2.62
CA PRO A 63 24.23 6.12 3.39
C PRO A 63 23.82 4.71 3.81
N ALA A 64 23.41 4.56 5.07
CA ALA A 64 23.00 3.27 5.65
C ALA A 64 21.87 2.56 4.87
N SER A 65 21.20 3.27 3.96
CA SER A 65 20.17 2.76 3.05
C SER A 65 20.69 2.22 1.71
N GLY A 66 22.00 2.32 1.42
CA GLY A 66 22.57 1.99 0.11
C GLY A 66 22.16 2.95 -1.03
N ALA A 67 21.38 4.00 -0.72
CA ALA A 67 20.88 4.94 -1.71
C ALA A 67 21.94 6.01 -2.03
N ARG A 68 22.56 5.96 -3.22
CA ARG A 68 23.61 6.91 -3.63
C ARG A 68 23.19 8.38 -3.37
N PRO A 69 24.01 9.21 -2.69
CA PRO A 69 23.70 10.62 -2.48
C PRO A 69 23.45 11.30 -3.84
N ARG A 70 22.24 11.79 -4.07
CA ARG A 70 21.90 12.49 -5.32
C ARG A 70 22.60 13.85 -5.34
N ARG A 71 23.01 14.29 -6.53
CA ARG A 71 23.53 15.65 -6.75
C ARG A 71 22.47 16.65 -6.27
N ARG A 72 22.86 17.61 -5.42
CA ARG A 72 21.97 18.66 -4.91
C ARG A 72 21.21 19.29 -6.09
N VAL A 73 19.89 19.20 -6.04
CA VAL A 73 19.00 19.78 -7.05
C VAL A 73 18.95 21.29 -6.79
N GLU A 74 19.69 22.06 -7.59
CA GLU A 74 19.75 23.54 -7.50
C GLU A 74 18.44 24.21 -7.95
N GLN A 75 17.62 23.51 -8.74
CA GLN A 75 16.37 24.03 -9.31
C GLN A 75 15.24 23.04 -9.08
N TYR A 76 14.20 23.47 -8.35
CA TYR A 76 13.05 22.61 -8.08
C TYR A 76 12.43 22.11 -9.39
N PRO A 77 12.25 20.79 -9.53
CA PRO A 77 11.94 20.15 -10.82
C PRO A 77 10.50 20.33 -11.26
N VAL A 78 9.68 20.98 -10.44
CA VAL A 78 8.25 21.19 -10.69
C VAL A 78 7.99 22.69 -10.84
N ALA A 79 7.69 23.11 -12.05
CA ALA A 79 7.15 24.43 -12.32
C ALA A 79 5.62 24.38 -12.17
N VAL A 80 5.05 25.37 -11.46
CA VAL A 80 3.60 25.56 -11.40
C VAL A 80 3.20 26.34 -12.65
N LEU A 81 2.52 25.69 -13.59
CA LEU A 81 2.09 26.35 -14.81
C LEU A 81 0.83 27.19 -14.56
N ASN A 82 -0.11 26.69 -13.75
CA ASN A 82 -1.32 27.36 -13.27
C ASN A 82 -1.71 26.84 -11.88
N PRO A 83 -2.58 27.52 -11.10
CA PRO A 83 -3.16 26.95 -9.89
C PRO A 83 -3.81 25.59 -10.19
N GLY A 84 -3.23 24.51 -9.65
CA GLY A 84 -3.68 23.13 -9.90
C GLY A 84 -3.08 22.44 -11.14
N MET A 85 -2.31 23.12 -11.99
CA MET A 85 -1.49 22.48 -13.04
C MET A 85 0.00 22.57 -12.72
N TRP A 86 0.59 21.40 -12.53
CA TRP A 86 2.02 21.21 -12.32
C TRP A 86 2.63 20.71 -13.62
N ALA A 87 3.79 21.23 -14.00
CA ALA A 87 4.60 20.63 -15.07
C ALA A 87 5.01 19.20 -14.67
N GLU A 88 5.22 18.34 -15.66
CA GLU A 88 5.58 16.94 -15.49
C GLU A 88 6.77 16.79 -14.52
N ASN A 89 6.53 16.10 -13.41
CA ASN A 89 7.54 15.90 -12.38
C ASN A 89 8.48 14.77 -12.83
N HIS A 90 9.60 15.16 -13.45
CA HIS A 90 10.63 14.22 -13.91
C HIS A 90 11.29 13.42 -12.76
N LEU A 91 11.05 13.76 -11.48
CA LEU A 91 11.47 12.93 -10.35
C LEU A 91 10.69 11.61 -10.26
N GLN A 92 9.52 11.48 -10.89
CA GLN A 92 8.73 10.23 -10.84
C GLN A 92 9.45 9.05 -11.52
N GLY A 93 10.42 9.33 -12.39
CA GLY A 93 11.24 8.30 -13.05
C GLY A 93 12.56 7.99 -12.35
N GLU A 94 12.92 8.72 -11.28
CA GLU A 94 14.25 8.59 -10.66
C GLU A 94 14.29 7.51 -9.59
N ASP A 95 14.68 6.31 -10.00
CA ASP A 95 15.47 5.30 -9.28
C ASP A 95 15.42 5.40 -7.74
N TYR A 96 14.23 5.18 -7.18
CA TYR A 96 14.00 5.10 -5.73
C TYR A 96 14.34 3.73 -5.15
N GLY A 97 15.03 2.85 -5.91
CA GLY A 97 15.26 1.45 -5.54
C GLY A 97 13.99 0.59 -5.53
N PHE A 98 12.84 1.17 -5.88
CA PHE A 98 11.59 0.46 -6.09
C PHE A 98 11.41 0.22 -7.60
N PRO A 99 10.94 -0.96 -8.01
CA PRO A 99 10.57 -1.19 -9.40
C PRO A 99 9.57 -0.11 -9.84
N PRO A 100 9.64 0.36 -11.10
CA PRO A 100 8.71 1.35 -11.62
C PRO A 100 7.28 0.89 -11.33
N ALA A 101 6.43 1.79 -10.85
CA ALA A 101 5.05 1.46 -10.57
C ALA A 101 4.42 0.83 -11.84
N PRO A 102 3.73 -0.32 -11.71
CA PRO A 102 3.14 -0.97 -12.87
C PRO A 102 2.17 -0.01 -13.54
N ALA A 103 2.28 0.14 -14.87
CA ALA A 103 1.46 1.06 -15.64
C ALA A 103 -0.02 0.75 -15.41
N ARG A 104 -0.72 1.63 -14.68
CA ARG A 104 -2.16 1.50 -14.46
C ARG A 104 -2.87 1.79 -15.77
N THR A 105 -3.27 0.74 -16.48
CA THR A 105 -4.08 0.89 -17.69
C THR A 105 -5.50 1.24 -17.26
N ASP A 106 -5.83 2.53 -17.19
CA ASP A 106 -7.22 2.93 -17.12
C ASP A 106 -7.90 2.58 -18.45
N ARG A 107 -8.86 1.66 -18.40
CA ARG A 107 -9.70 1.26 -19.55
C ARG A 107 -11.07 1.92 -19.42
N PRO A 108 -11.20 3.24 -19.67
CA PRO A 108 -12.45 3.98 -19.45
C PRO A 108 -13.62 3.40 -20.26
N ARG A 109 -13.33 2.92 -21.47
CA ARG A 109 -14.33 2.30 -22.35
C ARG A 109 -14.89 0.97 -21.81
N LEU A 110 -14.07 0.19 -21.10
CA LEU A 110 -14.51 -1.07 -20.50
C LEU A 110 -15.47 -0.82 -19.32
N ARG A 111 -15.15 0.18 -18.49
CA ARG A 111 -16.01 0.59 -17.37
C ARG A 111 -17.36 1.14 -17.85
N LEU A 112 -17.34 1.94 -18.92
CA LEU A 112 -18.55 2.44 -19.54
C LEU A 112 -19.41 1.30 -20.12
N GLY A 113 -18.80 0.37 -20.85
CA GLY A 113 -19.51 -0.81 -21.36
C GLY A 113 -20.13 -1.67 -20.25
N MET A 114 -19.40 -1.87 -19.15
CA MET A 114 -19.89 -2.62 -17.99
C MET A 114 -21.10 -1.94 -17.32
N THR A 115 -21.04 -0.62 -17.11
CA THR A 115 -22.16 0.13 -16.49
C THR A 115 -23.42 0.13 -17.37
N ILE A 116 -23.27 0.33 -18.68
CA ILE A 116 -24.37 0.21 -19.64
C ILE A 116 -24.95 -1.20 -19.61
N GLY A 117 -24.10 -2.23 -19.62
CA GLY A 117 -24.51 -3.63 -19.58
C GLY A 117 -25.31 -3.98 -18.32
N VAL A 118 -24.83 -3.57 -17.14
CA VAL A 118 -25.53 -3.80 -15.86
C VAL A 118 -26.89 -3.09 -15.84
N THR A 119 -26.96 -1.87 -16.38
CA THR A 119 -28.20 -1.10 -16.43
C THR A 119 -29.22 -1.76 -17.36
N ALA A 120 -28.79 -2.16 -18.56
CA ALA A 120 -29.66 -2.87 -19.52
C ALA A 120 -30.16 -4.20 -18.95
N LEU A 121 -29.30 -4.96 -18.27
CA LEU A 121 -29.70 -6.21 -17.61
C LEU A 121 -30.77 -5.97 -16.53
N GLY A 122 -30.63 -4.91 -15.73
CA GLY A 122 -31.63 -4.53 -14.73
C GLY A 122 -33.00 -4.24 -15.36
N PHE A 123 -33.03 -3.50 -16.47
CA PHE A 123 -34.28 -3.24 -17.21
C PHE A 123 -34.90 -4.51 -17.78
N ILE A 124 -34.10 -5.43 -18.32
CA ILE A 124 -34.58 -6.71 -18.83
C ILE A 124 -35.21 -7.54 -17.72
N VAL A 125 -34.56 -7.65 -16.56
CA VAL A 125 -35.08 -8.38 -15.40
C VAL A 125 -36.39 -7.77 -14.89
N ALA A 126 -36.46 -6.44 -14.79
CA ALA A 126 -37.68 -5.74 -14.41
C ALA A 126 -38.83 -6.00 -15.39
N ALA A 127 -38.57 -5.92 -16.70
CA ALA A 127 -39.55 -6.19 -17.74
C ALA A 127 -40.02 -7.65 -17.71
N ALA A 128 -39.10 -8.60 -17.58
CA ALA A 128 -39.41 -10.02 -17.47
C ALA A 128 -40.29 -10.31 -16.24
N THR A 129 -40.02 -9.66 -15.12
CA THR A 129 -40.82 -9.80 -13.89
C THR A 129 -42.24 -9.29 -14.10
N ALA A 130 -42.41 -8.14 -14.76
CA ALA A 130 -43.72 -7.59 -15.08
C ALA A 130 -44.51 -8.50 -16.04
N ILE A 131 -43.86 -9.01 -17.09
CA ILE A 131 -44.48 -9.94 -18.05
C ILE A 131 -44.92 -11.22 -17.34
N LEU A 132 -44.05 -11.81 -16.51
CA LEU A 132 -44.36 -13.03 -15.77
C LEU A 132 -45.53 -12.82 -14.80
N PHE A 133 -45.60 -11.66 -14.15
CA PHE A 133 -46.74 -11.32 -13.30
C PHE A 133 -48.05 -11.23 -14.09
N VAL A 134 -48.05 -10.56 -15.25
CA VAL A 134 -49.24 -10.49 -16.12
C VAL A 134 -49.67 -11.89 -16.57
N GLN A 135 -48.73 -12.73 -16.99
CA GLN A 135 -49.02 -14.12 -17.38
C GLN A 135 -49.61 -14.93 -16.22
N LEU A 136 -49.09 -14.76 -15.00
CA LEU A 136 -49.59 -15.44 -13.81
C LEU A 136 -51.03 -15.02 -13.47
N VAL A 137 -51.34 -13.73 -13.58
CA VAL A 137 -52.69 -13.19 -13.33
C VAL A 137 -53.66 -13.69 -14.40
N ASP A 138 -53.27 -13.65 -15.67
CA ASP A 138 -54.09 -14.12 -16.79
C ASP A 138 -54.42 -15.61 -16.64
N PHE A 139 -53.42 -16.43 -16.33
CA PHE A 139 -53.60 -17.85 -16.01
C PHE A 139 -54.55 -18.06 -14.83
N GLY A 140 -54.41 -17.28 -13.76
CA GLY A 140 -55.28 -17.39 -12.58
C GLY A 140 -56.74 -17.05 -12.88
N ILE A 141 -57.00 -16.06 -13.72
CA ILE A 141 -58.35 -15.61 -14.05
C ILE A 141 -59.00 -16.54 -15.07
N ASN A 142 -58.33 -16.80 -16.19
CA ASN A 142 -58.94 -17.45 -17.35
C ASN A 142 -58.82 -18.96 -17.32
N ASP A 143 -57.63 -19.49 -17.02
CA ASP A 143 -57.37 -20.92 -17.13
C ASP A 143 -57.70 -21.67 -15.84
N LEU A 144 -57.24 -21.17 -14.69
CA LEU A 144 -57.45 -21.85 -13.41
C LEU A 144 -58.93 -21.89 -13.04
N THR A 145 -59.65 -20.77 -13.20
CA THR A 145 -61.10 -20.71 -12.94
C THR A 145 -61.86 -21.68 -13.83
N ARG A 146 -61.49 -21.78 -15.11
CA ARG A 146 -62.10 -22.72 -16.05
C ARG A 146 -61.86 -24.16 -15.60
N VAL A 147 -60.62 -24.55 -15.32
CA VAL A 147 -60.27 -25.91 -14.87
C VAL A 147 -61.01 -26.26 -13.57
N LEU A 148 -61.10 -25.34 -12.62
CA LEU A 148 -61.83 -25.53 -11.37
C LEU A 148 -63.35 -25.69 -11.62
N SER A 149 -63.93 -24.93 -12.54
CA SER A 149 -65.35 -25.04 -12.89
C SER A 149 -65.68 -26.35 -13.61
N GLU A 150 -64.82 -26.81 -14.51
CA GLU A 150 -64.94 -28.10 -15.20
C GLU A 150 -64.83 -29.25 -14.17
N ALA A 151 -63.87 -29.16 -13.25
CA ALA A 151 -63.72 -30.13 -12.17
C ALA A 151 -64.95 -30.16 -11.23
N ALA A 152 -65.45 -28.99 -10.80
CA ALA A 152 -66.65 -28.89 -9.98
C ALA A 152 -67.90 -29.45 -10.70
N GLY A 153 -68.05 -29.18 -12.00
CA GLY A 153 -69.13 -29.72 -12.82
C GLY A 153 -69.10 -31.25 -12.90
N SER A 154 -67.91 -31.85 -13.06
CA SER A 154 -67.76 -33.32 -13.05
C SER A 154 -68.12 -33.98 -11.72
N LEU A 155 -67.80 -33.33 -10.58
CA LEU A 155 -68.20 -33.80 -9.26
C LEU A 155 -69.72 -33.66 -9.04
N GLY A 156 -70.33 -32.56 -9.48
CA GLY A 156 -71.78 -32.36 -9.37
C GLY A 156 -72.58 -33.33 -10.26
N GLN A 157 -72.07 -33.65 -11.46
CA GLN A 157 -72.68 -34.66 -12.34
C GLN A 157 -72.63 -36.06 -11.72
N ALA A 158 -71.53 -36.39 -11.01
CA ALA A 158 -71.40 -37.67 -10.32
C ALA A 158 -72.39 -37.81 -9.14
N ASP A 159 -72.68 -36.71 -8.45
CA ASP A 159 -73.64 -36.66 -7.33
C ASP A 159 -75.10 -36.78 -7.81
N LEU A 160 -75.47 -36.05 -8.86
CA LEU A 160 -76.82 -36.10 -9.45
C LEU A 160 -77.12 -37.45 -10.15
N GLY A 161 -76.11 -38.10 -10.73
CA GLY A 161 -76.24 -39.46 -11.28
C GLY A 161 -76.43 -40.54 -10.22
N ALA A 162 -76.05 -40.28 -8.97
CA ALA A 162 -76.29 -41.19 -7.85
C ALA A 162 -77.74 -41.09 -7.33
N GLU A 163 -78.32 -39.88 -7.27
CA GLU A 163 -79.71 -39.69 -6.81
C GLU A 163 -80.76 -40.22 -7.80
N ASP A 164 -80.53 -40.14 -9.11
CA ASP A 164 -81.48 -40.61 -10.14
C ASP A 164 -81.62 -42.15 -10.18
N THR A 165 -80.67 -42.88 -9.56
CA THR A 165 -80.77 -44.34 -9.39
C THR A 165 -81.54 -44.78 -8.14
N ALA A 166 -81.92 -43.86 -7.26
CA ALA A 166 -82.60 -44.15 -5.99
C ALA A 166 -84.14 -44.15 -6.06
N SER A 167 -84.75 -43.69 -7.16
CA SER A 167 -86.21 -43.71 -7.36
C SER A 167 -86.65 -44.77 -8.36
N THR A 168 -86.71 -46.04 -7.94
CA THR A 168 -87.49 -47.07 -8.65
C THR A 168 -88.84 -47.27 -7.94
N PRO A 169 -89.99 -47.16 -8.63
CA PRO A 169 -91.29 -47.38 -8.01
C PRO A 169 -91.54 -48.88 -7.83
N VAL A 170 -91.71 -49.31 -6.58
CA VAL A 170 -92.22 -50.64 -6.25
C VAL A 170 -93.73 -50.67 -6.55
N HIS A 171 -94.12 -51.33 -7.63
CA HIS A 171 -95.50 -51.76 -7.84
C HIS A 171 -95.56 -53.29 -7.75
N GLY A 172 -96.41 -53.76 -6.83
CA GLY A 172 -96.80 -55.16 -6.67
C GLY A 172 -98.00 -55.55 -7.51
#